data_AF-A0A4R3LQV2-F1
#
_entry.id   AF-A0A4R3LQV2-F1
#
_cell.length_a   1.000
_cell.length_b   1.000
_cell.length_c   1.000
_cell.angle_alpha   90.00
_cell.angle_beta   90.00
_cell.angle_gamma   90.00
#
_symmetry.space_group_name_H-M   'P 1'
#
loop_
_entity.id
_entity.type
_entity.pdbx_description
1 polymer ?
#
loop_
_entity_poly.entity_id
_entity_poly.type
_entity_poly.pdbx_seq_one_letter_code
_entity_poly.pdbx_strand_id
1 'polypeptide(L)'
;MSKASNANAAEVHNQVMMMLGHEIFDPDIGKCVLVDHAFIVAGGEITKAERNWLGSKLDATKRSQILFMDREDILNLFVVTSLPLPAGAVPATVAADDDDLHF
;
A
#
# COMPACT_ATOMS: atom_id res chain seq x y z
N MET A 1 -22.74 -1.22 -4.04
CA MET A 1 -21.59 -1.60 -4.90
C MET A 1 -20.99 -0.32 -5.49
N SER A 2 -20.30 0.49 -4.69
CA SER A 2 -19.55 1.63 -5.23
C SER A 2 -18.39 1.08 -6.05
N LYS A 3 -18.26 1.50 -7.31
CA LYS A 3 -17.08 1.24 -8.13
C LYS A 3 -15.86 1.77 -7.36
N ALA A 4 -15.18 0.89 -6.62
CA ALA A 4 -13.79 1.13 -6.28
C ALA A 4 -13.10 1.37 -7.62
N SER A 5 -12.47 2.54 -7.75
CA SER A 5 -11.67 2.90 -8.91
C SER A 5 -10.67 1.76 -9.14
N ASN A 6 -10.90 0.93 -10.16
CA ASN A 6 -9.87 0.00 -10.62
C ASN A 6 -8.78 0.88 -11.21
N ALA A 7 -7.83 1.32 -10.38
CA ALA A 7 -6.64 1.99 -10.84
C ALA A 7 -5.95 1.05 -11.81
N ASN A 8 -5.76 1.48 -13.04
CA ASN A 8 -5.20 0.63 -14.08
C ASN A 8 -3.73 0.35 -13.73
N ALA A 9 -3.33 -0.92 -13.64
CA ALA A 9 -1.93 -1.29 -13.38
C ALA A 9 -0.95 -0.65 -14.36
N ALA A 10 -1.38 -0.37 -15.60
CA ALA A 10 -0.58 0.35 -16.60
C ALA A 10 -0.37 1.83 -16.25
N GLU A 11 -1.35 2.46 -15.60
CA GLU A 11 -1.20 3.84 -15.11
C GLU A 11 -0.18 3.87 -13.97
N VAL A 12 -0.32 2.95 -13.00
CA VAL A 12 0.63 2.81 -11.88
C VAL A 12 2.05 2.54 -12.39
N HIS A 13 2.20 1.64 -13.38
CA HIS A 13 3.47 1.39 -14.05
C HIS A 13 4.10 2.67 -14.60
N ASN A 14 3.32 3.48 -15.33
CA ASN A 14 3.84 4.70 -15.94
C ASN A 14 4.21 5.74 -14.89
N GLN A 15 3.42 5.89 -13.83
CA GLN A 15 3.75 6.80 -12.72
C GLN A 15 5.05 6.38 -12.02
N VAL A 16 5.20 5.09 -11.70
CA VAL A 16 6.41 4.55 -11.07
C VAL A 16 7.61 4.71 -12.00
N MET A 17 7.44 4.45 -13.31
CA MET A 17 8.50 4.63 -14.29
C MET A 17 8.94 6.10 -14.40
N MET A 18 8.01 7.05 -14.35
CA MET A 18 8.34 8.48 -14.34
C MET A 18 9.09 8.89 -13.07
N MET A 19 8.72 8.37 -11.90
CA MET A 19 9.45 8.63 -10.66
C MET A 19 10.86 8.05 -10.67
N LEU A 20 11.02 6.80 -11.09
CA LEU A 20 12.32 6.11 -11.11
C LEU A 20 13.28 6.66 -12.17
N GLY A 21 12.74 7.22 -13.24
CA GLY A 21 13.52 7.79 -14.35
C GLY A 21 14.07 9.19 -14.08
N HIS A 22 13.57 9.90 -13.06
CA HIS A 22 13.90 11.28 -12.79
C HIS A 22 14.82 11.42 -11.56
N GLU A 23 15.88 12.21 -11.68
CA GLU A 23 16.75 12.51 -10.55
C GLU A 23 16.09 13.51 -9.60
N ILE A 24 16.14 13.23 -8.31
CA ILE A 24 15.63 14.12 -7.26
C ILE A 24 16.83 14.80 -6.60
N PHE A 25 16.70 16.09 -6.31
CA PHE A 25 17.73 16.80 -5.57
C PHE A 25 17.69 16.41 -4.10
N ASP A 26 18.81 15.88 -3.59
CA ASP A 26 19.00 15.58 -2.18
C ASP A 26 19.71 16.76 -1.50
N PRO A 27 19.02 17.51 -0.61
CA PRO A 27 19.58 18.67 0.06
C PRO A 27 20.65 18.31 1.10
N ASP A 28 20.69 17.08 1.61
CA ASP A 28 21.62 16.66 2.65
C ASP A 28 23.03 16.42 2.09
N ILE A 29 23.12 15.96 0.84
CA ILE A 29 24.39 15.75 0.12
C ILE A 29 24.64 16.79 -0.99
N GLY A 30 23.67 17.65 -1.28
CA GLY A 30 23.76 18.73 -2.26
C GLY A 30 23.91 18.26 -3.71
N LYS A 31 23.32 17.10 -4.07
CA LYS A 31 23.44 16.49 -5.41
C LYS A 31 22.11 15.90 -5.88
N CYS A 32 21.94 15.82 -7.20
CA CYS A 32 20.84 15.06 -7.80
C CYS A 32 21.15 13.57 -7.74
N VAL A 33 20.19 12.77 -7.25
CA VAL A 33 20.30 11.33 -7.09
C VAL A 33 19.06 10.62 -7.65
N LEU A 34 19.24 9.37 -8.06
CA LEU A 34 18.14 8.53 -8.51
C LEU A 34 17.44 7.86 -7.32
N VAL A 35 16.18 7.52 -7.52
CA VAL A 35 15.40 6.75 -6.55
C VAL A 35 15.86 5.28 -6.57
N ASP A 36 16.23 4.76 -5.40
CA ASP A 36 16.74 3.38 -5.23
C ASP A 36 15.63 2.38 -4.87
N HIS A 37 14.57 2.84 -4.22
CA HIS A 37 13.47 1.99 -3.73
C HIS A 37 12.11 2.65 -3.98
N ALA A 38 11.12 1.84 -4.37
CA ALA A 38 9.74 2.30 -4.53
C ALA A 38 8.78 1.38 -3.76
N PHE A 39 7.87 1.99 -3.00
CA PHE A 39 6.78 1.29 -2.31
C PHE A 39 5.47 1.53 -3.04
N ILE A 40 4.80 0.45 -3.43
CA ILE A 40 3.50 0.50 -4.08
C ILE A 40 2.47 0.02 -3.08
N VAL A 41 1.66 0.96 -2.59
CA VAL A 41 0.70 0.73 -1.52
C VAL A 41 -0.72 0.78 -2.08
N ALA A 42 -1.53 -0.22 -1.76
CA ALA A 42 -2.95 -0.23 -2.11
C ALA A 42 -3.81 -0.47 -0.87
N GLY A 43 -4.90 0.29 -0.72
CA GLY A 43 -5.90 0.03 0.31
C GLY A 43 -6.80 -1.19 0.01
N GLY A 44 -6.69 -1.75 -1.19
CA GLY A 44 -7.32 -3.00 -1.61
C GLY A 44 -6.29 -4.12 -1.79
N GLU A 45 -6.70 -5.19 -2.45
CA GLU A 45 -5.79 -6.27 -2.82
C GLU A 45 -4.99 -5.88 -4.06
N ILE A 46 -3.68 -6.17 -4.06
CA ILE A 46 -2.88 -6.18 -5.28
C ILE A 46 -2.81 -7.64 -5.73
N THR A 47 -3.39 -8.01 -6.86
CA THR A 47 -3.44 -9.41 -7.24
C THR A 47 -2.03 -9.95 -7.56
N LYS A 48 -1.84 -11.27 -7.44
CA LYS A 48 -0.57 -11.92 -7.82
C LYS A 48 -0.21 -11.66 -9.29
N ALA A 49 -1.21 -11.60 -10.17
CA ALA A 49 -1.01 -11.32 -11.59
C ALA A 49 -0.48 -9.90 -11.81
N GLU A 50 -1.04 -8.91 -11.11
CA GLU A 50 -0.57 -7.52 -11.17
C GLU A 50 0.83 -7.37 -10.59
N ARG A 51 1.11 -7.97 -9.42
CA ARG A 51 2.47 -7.96 -8.83
C ARG A 51 3.51 -8.53 -9.80
N ASN A 52 3.22 -9.66 -10.43
CA ASN A 52 4.14 -10.28 -11.38
C ASN A 52 4.29 -9.43 -12.66
N TRP A 53 3.20 -8.90 -13.20
CA TRP A 53 3.25 -8.06 -14.39
C TRP A 53 4.04 -6.78 -14.15
N LEU A 54 3.76 -6.08 -13.05
CA LEU A 54 4.41 -4.83 -12.68
C LEU A 54 5.89 -5.06 -12.33
N GLY A 55 6.15 -6.09 -11.52
CA GLY A 55 7.51 -6.51 -11.16
C GLY A 55 8.35 -6.86 -12.39
N SER A 56 7.83 -7.66 -13.31
CA SER A 56 8.56 -8.01 -14.55
C SER A 56 8.84 -6.80 -15.44
N LYS A 57 7.91 -5.84 -15.53
CA LYS A 57 8.10 -4.63 -16.34
C LYS A 57 9.13 -3.67 -15.73
N LEU A 58 9.16 -3.55 -14.41
CA LEU A 58 10.07 -2.65 -13.69
C LEU A 58 11.43 -3.31 -13.38
N ASP A 59 11.51 -4.64 -13.34
CA ASP A 59 12.80 -5.36 -13.27
C ASP A 59 13.61 -5.19 -14.55
N ALA A 60 12.94 -5.12 -15.70
CA ALA A 60 13.57 -4.86 -16.99
C ALA A 60 14.32 -3.50 -17.02
N THR A 61 13.91 -2.55 -16.18
CA THR A 61 14.55 -1.23 -16.06
C THR A 61 15.70 -1.20 -15.03
N LYS A 62 15.96 -2.29 -14.30
CA LYS A 62 17.15 -2.61 -13.48
C LYS A 62 17.65 -1.50 -12.52
N ARG A 63 16.76 -0.67 -11.97
CA ARG A 63 17.20 0.51 -11.21
C ARG A 63 16.69 0.66 -9.79
N SER A 64 15.75 -0.19 -9.34
CA SER A 64 15.17 0.02 -8.01
C SER A 64 14.53 -1.24 -7.45
N GLN A 65 14.63 -1.44 -6.14
CA GLN A 65 13.86 -2.47 -5.46
C GLN A 65 12.42 -2.00 -5.28
N ILE A 66 11.46 -2.86 -5.65
CA ILE A 66 10.04 -2.55 -5.54
C ILE A 66 9.41 -3.42 -4.48
N LEU A 67 8.82 -2.79 -3.48
CA LEU A 67 8.01 -3.44 -2.47
C LEU A 67 6.53 -3.16 -2.72
N PHE A 68 5.73 -4.20 -2.58
CA PHE A 68 4.28 -4.12 -2.64
C PHE A 68 3.73 -4.22 -1.23
N MET A 69 2.74 -3.39 -0.91
CA MET A 69 2.02 -3.43 0.34
C MET A 69 0.52 -3.35 0.02
N ASP A 70 -0.21 -4.42 0.28
CA ASP A 70 -1.65 -4.44 0.09
C ASP A 70 -2.41 -4.21 1.41
N ARG A 71 -3.74 -4.28 1.36
CA ARG A 71 -4.59 -4.10 2.53
C ARG A 71 -4.18 -4.97 3.73
N GLU A 72 -3.81 -6.22 3.49
CA GLU A 72 -3.50 -7.15 4.57
C GLU A 72 -2.18 -6.76 5.26
N ASP A 73 -1.19 -6.38 4.48
CA ASP A 73 0.09 -5.87 4.99
C ASP A 73 -0.10 -4.61 5.85
N ILE A 74 -0.98 -3.70 5.42
CA ILE A 74 -1.30 -2.48 6.20
C ILE A 74 -1.94 -2.86 7.55
N LEU A 75 -2.88 -3.81 7.56
CA LEU A 75 -3.53 -4.24 8.80
C LEU A 75 -2.55 -4.96 9.74
N ASN A 76 -1.66 -5.79 9.18
CA ASN A 76 -0.62 -6.46 9.94
C ASN A 76 0.34 -5.46 10.59
N LEU A 77 0.61 -4.31 9.95
CA LEU A 77 1.43 -3.27 10.54
C LEU A 77 0.82 -2.73 11.84
N PHE A 78 -0.50 -2.52 11.93
CA PHE A 78 -1.16 -2.08 13.17
C PHE A 78 -1.00 -3.10 14.31
N VAL A 79 -1.08 -4.39 13.99
CA VAL A 79 -0.90 -5.47 14.98
C VAL A 79 0.53 -5.49 15.51
N VAL A 80 1.52 -5.46 14.62
CA VAL A 80 2.95 -5.55 15.00
C VAL A 80 3.42 -4.30 15.74
N THR A 81 2.98 -3.12 15.31
CA THR A 81 3.40 -1.84 15.90
C THR A 81 2.57 -1.43 17.12
N SER A 82 1.50 -2.18 17.44
CA SER A 82 0.54 -1.85 18.51
C SER A 82 -0.03 -0.43 18.37
N LEU A 83 -0.19 0.05 17.13
CA LEU A 83 -0.78 1.35 16.87
C LEU A 83 -2.28 1.33 17.20
N PRO A 84 -2.82 2.37 17.86
CA PRO A 84 -4.24 2.44 18.13
C PRO A 84 -5.03 2.51 16.82
N LEU A 85 -6.10 1.74 16.73
CA LEU A 85 -7.02 1.82 15.59
C LEU A 85 -7.65 3.22 15.54
N PRO A 86 -7.86 3.78 14.33
CA PRO A 86 -8.55 5.06 14.19
C PRO A 86 -9.98 4.96 14.76
N ALA A 87 -10.48 6.06 15.33
CA ALA A 87 -11.75 6.07 16.07
C ALA A 87 -12.95 5.50 15.28
N GLY A 88 -12.97 5.67 13.95
CA GLY A 88 -14.03 5.14 13.08
C GLY A 88 -13.90 3.66 12.71
N ALA A 89 -12.82 2.98 13.11
CA ALA A 89 -12.61 1.55 12.88
C ALA A 89 -13.01 0.68 14.07
N VAL A 90 -13.30 1.29 15.23
CA VAL A 90 -13.82 0.57 16.39
C VAL A 90 -15.27 0.17 16.10
N PRO A 91 -15.63 -1.12 16.17
CA PRO A 91 -17.02 -1.54 16.02
C PRO A 91 -17.88 -0.78 17.03
N ALA A 92 -19.02 -0.25 16.60
CA ALA A 92 -20.01 0.23 17.54
C ALA A 92 -20.35 -0.94 18.45
N THR A 93 -20.10 -0.79 19.76
CA THR A 93 -20.43 -1.78 20.77
C THR A 93 -21.85 -2.25 20.52
N VAL A 94 -22.02 -3.49 20.09
CA VAL A 94 -23.33 -4.14 20.11
C VAL A 94 -23.71 -4.13 21.58
N ALA A 95 -24.71 -3.33 21.95
CA ALA A 95 -25.30 -3.41 23.27
C ALA A 95 -25.65 -4.89 23.47
N ALA A 96 -25.04 -5.51 24.47
CA ALA A 96 -25.49 -6.81 24.92
C ALA A 96 -26.95 -6.61 25.33
N ASP A 97 -27.88 -7.23 24.61
CA ASP A 97 -29.25 -7.37 25.09
C ASP A 97 -29.16 -8.15 26.40
N ASP A 98 -29.39 -7.43 27.50
CA ASP A 98 -29.22 -7.85 28.90
C ASP A 98 -30.39 -8.73 29.37
N ASP A 99 -31.00 -9.50 28.46
CA ASP A 99 -32.34 -10.07 28.64
C ASP A 99 -32.41 -11.61 28.52
N ASP A 100 -31.34 -12.37 28.86
CA ASP A 100 -31.45 -13.84 28.92
C ASP A 100 -30.48 -14.54 29.89
N LEU A 101 -30.29 -14.01 31.11
CA LEU A 101 -29.79 -14.80 32.25
C LEU A 101 -30.92 -15.10 33.23
N HIS A 102 -31.64 -16.18 32.95
CA HIS A 102 -32.58 -16.79 33.89
C HIS A 102 -31.80 -17.60 34.94
N PHE A 103 -31.91 -17.20 36.22
CA PHE A 103 -31.41 -17.93 37.39
C PHE A 103 -32.16 -19.23 37.64
#